data_AF-A0A7J9Q4K8-F1
#
_entry.id   AF-A0A7J9Q4K8-F1
#
_cell.length_a   1.000
_cell.length_b   1.000
_cell.length_c   1.000
_cell.angle_alpha   90.00
_cell.angle_beta   90.00
_cell.angle_gamma   90.00
#
_symmetry.space_group_name_H-M   'P 1'
#
loop_
_entity.id
_entity.type
_entity.pdbx_description
1 polymer ?
#
loop_
_entity_poly.entity_id
_entity_poly.type
_entity_poly.pdbx_seq_one_letter_code
_entity_poly.pdbx_strand_id
1 'polypeptide(L)'
;MVKMKICPMCEKGTLKKGKVEEEMFGVSLGKYDAEVCDECGESFFGEAEMKKMEAKAKELGVWGLAKSIKVVKSGNSLSVRIPAKIAKFLDLKEGENVFLYPDGKNKIVVEVT
;
A
#
# COMPACT_ATOMS: atom_id res chain seq x y z
N MET A 1 3.36 33.47 12.71
CA MET A 1 2.74 32.65 13.78
C MET A 1 2.34 31.30 13.18
N VAL A 2 3.06 30.22 13.47
CA VAL A 2 2.72 28.88 12.96
C VAL A 2 1.64 28.32 13.90
N LYS A 3 0.39 28.28 13.44
CA LYS A 3 -0.73 27.67 14.18
C LYS A 3 -0.39 26.20 14.45
N MET A 4 -0.03 25.86 15.69
CA MET A 4 0.04 24.47 16.14
C MET A 4 -1.36 23.89 16.06
N LYS A 5 -1.57 22.98 15.11
CA LYS A 5 -2.83 22.26 14.98
C LYS A 5 -2.84 21.13 16.01
N ILE A 6 -3.91 21.06 16.77
CA ILE A 6 -4.22 19.91 17.61
C ILE A 6 -4.55 18.74 16.68
N CYS A 7 -4.06 17.56 17.00
CA CYS A 7 -4.33 16.35 16.23
C CYS A 7 -5.84 16.05 16.25
N PRO A 8 -6.53 15.95 15.10
CA PRO A 8 -7.96 15.69 15.06
C PRO A 8 -8.33 14.23 15.41
N MET A 9 -7.35 13.33 15.51
CA MET A 9 -7.58 11.90 15.75
C MET A 9 -7.53 11.52 17.23
N CYS A 10 -6.65 12.19 18.00
CA CYS A 10 -6.53 11.94 19.45
C CYS A 10 -6.95 13.14 20.31
N GLU A 11 -7.08 14.34 19.72
CA GLU A 11 -7.42 15.62 20.37
C GLU A 11 -6.50 16.06 21.52
N LYS A 12 -5.44 15.30 21.79
CA LYS A 12 -4.51 15.53 22.90
C LYS A 12 -3.12 15.95 22.42
N GLY A 13 -2.63 15.36 21.33
CA GLY A 13 -1.32 15.63 20.77
C GLY A 13 -1.27 16.83 19.81
N THR A 14 -0.06 17.31 19.56
CA THR A 14 0.20 18.42 18.63
C THR A 14 0.82 17.90 17.34
N LEU A 15 0.39 18.47 16.22
CA LEU A 15 0.95 18.15 14.92
C LEU A 15 2.29 18.89 14.72
N LYS A 16 3.37 18.13 14.57
CA LYS A 16 4.72 18.65 14.32
C LYS A 16 5.16 18.25 12.92
N LYS A 17 5.82 19.17 12.20
CA LYS A 17 6.39 18.85 10.89
C LYS A 17 7.49 17.80 11.05
N GLY A 18 7.40 16.75 10.25
CA GLY A 18 8.37 15.66 10.18
C GLY A 18 8.44 15.12 8.75
N LYS A 19 9.39 14.22 8.52
CA LYS A 19 9.48 13.44 7.28
C LYS A 19 9.11 12.01 7.58
N VAL A 20 8.11 11.50 6.87
CA VAL A 20 7.66 10.12 7.00
C VAL A 20 8.05 9.38 5.74
N GLU A 21 8.66 8.21 5.91
CA GLU A 21 8.93 7.29 4.81
C GLU A 21 7.66 6.49 4.56
N GLU A 22 7.18 6.55 3.32
CA GLU A 22 5.97 5.86 2.91
C GLU A 22 6.34 4.70 1.98
N GLU A 23 5.79 3.53 2.28
CA GLU A 23 5.94 2.33 1.49
C GLU A 23 4.56 1.79 1.08
N MET A 24 4.47 1.23 -0.13
CA MET A 24 3.25 0.61 -0.63
C MET A 24 3.60 -0.72 -1.28
N PHE A 25 3.03 -1.81 -0.77
CA PHE A 25 3.34 -3.20 -1.17
C PHE A 25 4.85 -3.53 -1.10
N GLY A 26 5.55 -3.02 -0.08
CA GLY A 26 7.00 -3.22 0.10
C GLY A 26 7.88 -2.38 -0.81
N VAL A 27 7.29 -1.50 -1.63
CA VAL A 27 8.03 -0.54 -2.46
C VAL A 27 8.03 0.82 -1.77
N SER A 28 9.22 1.34 -1.47
CA SER A 28 9.37 2.69 -0.94
C SER A 28 8.90 3.71 -1.98
N LEU A 29 7.85 4.46 -1.64
CA LEU A 29 7.41 5.63 -2.39
C LEU A 29 8.38 6.80 -2.16
N GLY A 30 9.03 6.83 -1.00
CA GLY A 30 10.03 7.82 -0.62
C GLY A 30 9.68 8.52 0.69
N LYS A 31 10.43 9.58 1.01
CA LYS A 31 10.22 10.39 2.22
C LYS A 31 9.47 11.66 1.87
N TYR A 32 8.32 11.86 2.50
CA TYR A 32 7.43 12.99 2.25
C TYR A 32 7.28 13.85 3.50
N ASP A 33 7.05 15.14 3.29
CA ASP A 33 6.81 16.07 4.39
C ASP A 33 5.39 15.86 4.94
N ALA A 34 5.29 15.56 6.23
CA ALA A 34 4.05 15.30 6.93
C ALA A 34 3.98 16.06 8.25
N GLU A 35 2.77 16.32 8.75
CA GLU A 35 2.56 16.73 10.13
C GLU A 35 2.28 15.47 10.96
N VAL A 36 3.19 15.10 11.85
CA VAL A 36 3.09 13.91 12.71
C VAL A 36 2.67 14.31 14.11
N CYS A 37 1.66 13.63 14.64
CA CYS A 37 1.22 13.81 16.01
C CYS A 37 2.27 13.26 16.99
N ASP A 38 2.66 14.06 17.98
CA ASP A 38 3.64 13.63 18.97
C ASP A 38 3.09 12.70 20.08
N GLU A 39 1.77 12.48 20.11
CA GLU A 39 1.14 11.55 21.06
C GLU A 39 0.73 10.22 20.38
N CYS A 40 -0.07 10.26 19.32
CA CYS A 40 -0.61 9.05 18.69
C CYS A 40 0.18 8.57 17.47
N GLY A 41 1.15 9.36 16.97
CA GLY A 41 1.96 8.99 15.80
C GLY A 41 1.26 9.14 14.45
N GLU A 42 0.03 9.63 14.41
CA GLU A 42 -0.71 9.83 13.16
C GLU A 42 -0.03 10.88 12.26
N SER A 43 0.17 10.54 10.99
CA SER A 43 0.81 11.39 9.99
C SER A 43 -0.20 12.00 9.02
N PHE A 44 -0.15 13.32 8.85
CA PHE A 44 -0.99 14.06 7.93
C PHE A 44 -0.14 14.64 6.80
N PHE A 45 -0.39 14.19 5.58
CA PHE A 45 0.29 14.70 4.39
C PHE A 45 -0.47 15.89 3.79
N GLY A 46 0.25 16.90 3.32
CA GLY A 46 -0.36 17.99 2.56
C GLY A 46 -0.81 17.52 1.17
N GLU A 47 -1.73 18.25 0.54
CA GLU A 47 -2.25 17.90 -0.79
C GLU A 47 -1.13 17.77 -1.85
N ALA A 48 -0.11 18.63 -1.80
CA ALA A 48 1.03 18.57 -2.71
C ALA A 48 1.85 17.28 -2.53
N GLU A 49 2.05 16.84 -1.28
CA GLU A 49 2.79 15.62 -0.97
C GLU A 49 1.96 14.39 -1.33
N MET A 50 0.66 14.39 -1.02
CA MET A 50 -0.26 13.34 -1.47
C MET A 50 -0.25 13.18 -3.00
N LYS A 51 -0.26 14.27 -3.77
CA LYS A 51 -0.16 14.21 -5.23
C LYS A 51 1.17 13.61 -5.70
N LYS A 52 2.28 13.92 -5.03
CA LYS A 52 3.59 13.32 -5.34
C LYS A 52 3.61 11.84 -4.99
N MET A 53 3.05 11.44 -3.84
CA MET A 53 2.90 10.05 -3.42
C MET A 53 2.05 9.27 -4.42
N GLU A 54 0.90 9.81 -4.83
CA GLU A 54 0.05 9.22 -5.85
C GLU A 54 0.75 9.10 -7.20
N ALA A 55 1.43 10.15 -7.66
CA ALA A 55 2.16 10.13 -8.92
C ALA A 55 3.28 9.09 -8.88
N LYS A 56 4.02 9.01 -7.77
CA LYS A 56 5.09 8.03 -7.57
C LYS A 56 4.54 6.62 -7.48
N ALA A 57 3.44 6.41 -6.77
CA ALA A 57 2.76 5.12 -6.71
C ALA A 57 2.22 4.67 -8.08
N LYS A 58 1.73 5.61 -8.91
CA LYS A 58 1.32 5.34 -10.29
C LYS A 58 2.52 5.03 -11.19
N GLU A 59 3.61 5.77 -11.05
CA GLU A 59 4.88 5.56 -11.77
C GLU A 59 5.49 4.19 -11.45
N LEU A 60 5.50 3.82 -10.17
CA LEU A 60 5.97 2.52 -9.68
C LEU A 60 4.94 1.39 -9.89
N GLY A 61 3.76 1.69 -10.45
CA GLY A 61 2.72 0.70 -10.74
C GLY A 61 2.01 0.11 -9.51
N VAL A 62 2.35 0.59 -8.30
CA VAL A 62 1.76 0.13 -7.02
C VAL A 62 0.39 0.71 -6.73
N TRP A 63 0.04 1.82 -7.37
CA TRP A 63 -1.25 2.49 -7.14
C TRP A 63 -2.44 1.65 -7.59
N GLY A 64 -3.30 1.27 -6.63
CA GLY A 64 -4.54 0.52 -6.89
C GLY A 64 -4.32 -0.95 -7.26
N LEU A 65 -3.22 -1.56 -6.80
CA LEU A 65 -3.00 -3.01 -6.95
C LEU A 65 -3.96 -3.83 -6.09
N ALA A 66 -4.34 -3.34 -4.91
CA ALA A 66 -5.35 -4.00 -4.07
C ALA A 66 -6.73 -3.92 -4.73
N LYS A 67 -7.26 -5.07 -5.14
CA LYS A 67 -8.58 -5.18 -5.75
C LYS A 67 -9.33 -6.37 -5.16
N SER A 68 -10.58 -6.15 -4.77
CA SER A 68 -11.48 -7.24 -4.41
C SER A 68 -11.83 -8.04 -5.67
N ILE A 69 -11.50 -9.33 -5.67
CA ILE A 69 -11.77 -10.23 -6.79
C ILE A 69 -12.68 -11.37 -6.33
N LYS A 70 -13.53 -11.84 -7.23
CA LYS A 70 -14.37 -13.02 -6.99
C LYS A 70 -13.56 -14.27 -7.32
N VAL A 71 -13.51 -15.22 -6.39
CA VAL A 71 -12.96 -16.56 -6.64
C VAL A 71 -13.86 -17.28 -7.65
N VAL A 72 -13.27 -17.85 -8.68
CA VAL A 72 -13.97 -18.63 -9.70
C VAL A 72 -13.61 -20.11 -9.56
N LYS A 73 -14.49 -20.99 -10.02
CA LYS A 73 -14.20 -22.43 -10.10
C LYS A 73 -13.64 -22.74 -11.48
N SER A 74 -12.54 -23.48 -11.54
CA SER A 74 -11.95 -24.01 -12.77
C SER A 74 -11.74 -25.51 -12.61
N GLY A 75 -12.49 -26.31 -13.37
CA GLY A 75 -12.52 -27.76 -13.20
C GLY A 75 -12.92 -28.17 -11.77
N ASN A 76 -12.04 -28.93 -11.11
CA ASN A 76 -12.23 -29.39 -9.73
C ASN A 76 -11.59 -28.47 -8.67
N SER A 77 -11.05 -27.32 -9.07
CA SER A 77 -10.29 -26.42 -8.18
C SER A 77 -10.84 -25.00 -8.19
N LEU A 78 -10.42 -24.20 -7.21
CA LEU A 78 -10.68 -22.76 -7.17
C LEU A 78 -9.54 -22.01 -7.85
N SER A 79 -9.87 -20.90 -8.50
CA SER A 79 -8.91 -20.06 -9.20
C SER A 79 -9.20 -18.60 -8.91
N VAL A 80 -8.13 -17.83 -8.72
CA VAL A 80 -8.16 -16.38 -8.66
C VAL A 80 -7.58 -15.84 -9.95
N ARG A 81 -8.28 -14.88 -10.58
CA ARG A 81 -7.76 -14.22 -11.77
C ARG A 81 -6.89 -13.06 -11.34
N ILE A 82 -5.59 -13.20 -11.48
CA ILE A 82 -4.63 -12.13 -11.17
C ILE A 82 -4.82 -11.02 -12.21
N PRO A 83 -5.21 -9.80 -11.80
CA PRO A 83 -5.34 -8.69 -12.73
C PRO A 83 -4.00 -8.36 -13.40
N ALA A 84 -4.03 -7.95 -14.67
CA ALA A 84 -2.83 -7.64 -15.46
C ALA A 84 -1.88 -6.63 -14.79
N LYS A 85 -2.39 -5.71 -13.96
CA LYS A 85 -1.55 -4.78 -13.19
C LYS A 85 -0.69 -5.48 -12.15
N ILE A 86 -1.26 -6.42 -11.39
CA ILE A 86 -0.52 -7.21 -10.39
C ILE A 86 0.47 -8.13 -11.10
N ALA A 87 0.06 -8.76 -12.20
CA ALA A 87 0.95 -9.61 -12.98
C ALA A 87 2.18 -8.83 -13.50
N LYS A 88 1.97 -7.62 -14.07
CA LYS A 88 3.07 -6.74 -14.49
C LYS A 88 3.95 -6.28 -13.32
N PHE A 89 3.34 -5.95 -12.19
CA PHE A 89 4.08 -5.49 -11.01
C PHE A 89 5.00 -6.58 -10.44
N LEU A 90 4.53 -7.83 -10.46
CA LEU A 90 5.28 -9.00 -10.01
C LEU A 90 6.11 -9.67 -11.13
N ASP A 91 6.15 -9.07 -12.34
CA ASP A 91 6.70 -9.66 -13.59
C ASP A 91 6.24 -11.11 -13.89
N LEU A 92 5.06 -11.49 -13.41
CA LEU A 92 4.48 -12.83 -13.59
C LEU A 92 4.16 -13.11 -15.06
N LYS A 93 4.72 -14.19 -15.60
CA LYS A 93 4.45 -14.66 -16.97
C LYS A 93 3.59 -15.92 -16.98
N GLU A 94 2.88 -16.11 -18.09
CA GLU A 94 2.11 -17.32 -18.31
C GLU A 94 3.05 -18.54 -18.34
N GLY A 95 2.72 -19.56 -17.55
CA GLY A 95 3.51 -20.80 -17.46
C GLY A 95 4.62 -20.78 -16.41
N GLU A 96 4.79 -19.70 -15.64
CA GLU A 96 5.73 -19.70 -14.52
C GLU A 96 5.21 -20.46 -13.30
N ASN A 97 6.14 -21.10 -12.60
CA ASN A 97 5.86 -21.76 -11.34
C ASN A 97 5.93 -20.74 -10.21
N VAL A 98 4.88 -20.70 -9.40
CA VAL A 98 4.81 -19.87 -8.20
C VAL A 98 4.64 -20.78 -6.99
N PHE A 99 5.16 -20.34 -5.84
CA PHE A 99 4.96 -21.05 -4.60
C PHE A 99 3.69 -20.54 -3.91
N LEU A 100 2.72 -21.43 -3.69
CA LEU A 100 1.43 -21.09 -3.09
C LEU A 100 1.27 -21.82 -1.76
N TYR A 101 1.12 -21.06 -0.68
CA TYR A 101 0.96 -21.62 0.67
C TYR A 101 0.04 -20.75 1.53
N PRO A 102 -0.61 -21.35 2.55
CA PRO A 102 -1.38 -20.59 3.53
C PRO A 102 -0.47 -19.87 4.52
N ASP A 103 -0.79 -18.61 4.82
CA ASP A 103 -0.19 -17.83 5.90
C ASP A 103 -1.26 -17.62 6.99
N GLY A 104 -1.43 -18.63 7.84
CA GLY A 104 -2.54 -18.71 8.78
C GLY A 104 -3.87 -19.11 8.12
N LYS A 105 -5.00 -18.84 8.80
CA LYS A 105 -6.33 -19.31 8.36
C LYS A 105 -7.03 -18.41 7.35
N ASN A 106 -6.60 -17.16 7.22
CA ASN A 106 -7.33 -16.13 6.47
C ASN A 106 -6.54 -15.56 5.28
N LYS A 107 -5.32 -16.04 5.04
CA LYS A 107 -4.43 -15.48 4.03
C LYS A 107 -3.75 -16.61 3.27
N ILE A 108 -3.70 -16.43 1.96
CA ILE A 108 -2.91 -17.24 1.04
C ILE A 108 -1.82 -16.33 0.52
N VAL A 109 -0.60 -16.84 0.42
CA VAL A 109 0.52 -16.15 -0.17
C VAL A 109 0.90 -16.85 -1.46
N VAL A 110 1.20 -16.05 -2.48
CA VAL A 110 1.74 -16.51 -3.75
C VAL A 110 3.09 -15.82 -3.91
N GLU A 111 4.17 -16.59 -3.80
CA GLU A 111 5.54 -16.13 -3.99
C GLU A 111 6.01 -16.45 -5.40
N VAL A 112 6.54 -15.43 -6.08
CA VAL A 112 7.21 -15.58 -7.38
C VAL A 112 8.66 -15.98 -7.08
N THR A 113 9.12 -17.09 -7.68
CA THR A 113 10.49 -17.62 -7.50
C THR A 113 11.38 -17.20 -8.66
#